data_AF-A0A089LGA1-F1
#
_entry.id   AF-A0A089LGA1-F1
#
_cell.length_a   1.000
_cell.length_b   1.000
_cell.length_c   1.000
_cell.angle_alpha   90.00
_cell.angle_beta   90.00
_cell.angle_gamma   90.00
#
_symmetry.space_group_name_H-M   'P 1'
#
loop_
_entity.id
_entity.type
_entity.pdbx_description
1 polymer ?
#
loop_
_entity_poly.entity_id
_entity_poly.type
_entity_poly.pdbx_seq_one_letter_code
_entity_poly.pdbx_strand_id
1 'polypeptide(L)'
;MVPVTMEREIFNMLSDERLGYACMEPTFVKIRAKSTAVKNEAISQLGRGQRALCMFRILYDHSSRSAEEYYGWICYLLDQPGYWNSVLEGLQFFGDTPLIRLLEESKELFEARNLRVGTDWSDAAITDLEADPELHEAVITLYTQYQELTAHSLQIIAGYIRAHPEEFIVFKDGPV
;
A
#
# COMPACT_ATOMS: atom_id res chain seq x y z
N MET A 1 17.00 9.54 0.32
CA MET A 1 16.71 9.12 1.71
C MET A 1 17.88 8.27 2.22
N VAL A 2 18.13 8.26 3.53
CA VAL A 2 19.14 7.37 4.16
C VAL A 2 18.49 5.99 4.42
N PRO A 3 19.10 4.87 3.99
CA PRO A 3 18.61 3.53 4.31
C PRO A 3 18.55 3.29 5.83
N VAL A 4 17.68 2.38 6.28
CA VAL A 4 17.44 2.12 7.71
C VAL A 4 18.64 1.41 8.34
N THR A 5 19.12 1.88 9.48
CA THR A 5 20.18 1.16 10.21
C THR A 5 19.59 -0.01 10.99
N MET A 6 20.07 -1.23 10.74
CA MET A 6 19.55 -2.46 11.39
C MET A 6 20.67 -3.45 11.71
N GLU A 7 20.48 -4.27 12.75
CA GLU A 7 21.35 -5.44 13.01
C GLU A 7 20.97 -6.58 12.06
N ARG A 8 21.97 -7.34 11.61
CA ARG A 8 21.78 -8.42 10.64
C ARG A 8 20.94 -9.55 11.20
N GLU A 9 21.12 -9.85 12.48
CA GLU A 9 20.34 -10.85 13.22
C GLU A 9 18.87 -10.46 13.26
N ILE A 10 18.57 -9.19 13.55
CA ILE A 10 17.20 -8.67 13.55
C ILE A 10 16.61 -8.79 12.15
N PHE A 11 17.32 -8.34 11.12
CA PHE A 11 16.88 -8.42 9.73
C PHE A 11 16.47 -9.84 9.32
N ASN A 12 17.29 -10.83 9.66
CA ASN A 12 17.04 -12.23 9.33
C ASN A 12 15.86 -12.84 10.11
N MET A 13 15.54 -12.29 11.28
CA MET A 13 14.46 -12.78 12.16
C MET A 13 13.10 -12.13 11.88
N LEU A 14 13.06 -10.96 11.22
CA LEU A 14 11.79 -10.28 10.95
C LEU A 14 10.91 -11.12 9.99
N SER A 15 9.63 -11.22 10.33
CA SER A 15 8.61 -11.71 9.40
C SER A 15 8.53 -10.80 8.17
N ASP A 16 7.98 -11.33 7.08
CA ASP A 16 7.87 -10.62 5.81
C ASP A 16 7.16 -9.27 5.95
N GLU A 17 6.06 -9.26 6.71
CA GLU A 17 5.32 -8.05 7.02
C GLU A 17 6.13 -7.05 7.86
N ARG A 18 6.76 -7.51 8.93
CA ARG A 18 7.52 -6.63 9.82
C ARG A 18 8.78 -6.10 9.14
N LEU A 19 9.38 -6.87 8.23
CA LEU A 19 10.52 -6.43 7.44
C LEU A 19 10.13 -5.27 6.52
N GLY A 20 9.03 -5.41 5.77
CA GLY A 20 8.53 -4.34 4.91
C GLY A 20 8.20 -3.05 5.69
N TYR A 21 7.55 -3.19 6.86
CA TYR A 21 7.29 -2.04 7.73
C TYR A 21 8.58 -1.39 8.27
N ALA A 22 9.50 -2.18 8.82
CA ALA A 22 10.72 -1.68 9.44
C ALA A 22 11.60 -0.89 8.45
N CYS A 23 11.61 -1.29 7.17
CA CYS A 23 12.31 -0.56 6.12
C CYS A 23 11.72 0.84 5.84
N MET A 24 10.43 1.05 6.11
CA MET A 24 9.73 2.32 5.83
C MET A 24 9.33 3.10 7.07
N GLU A 25 9.48 2.56 8.28
CA GLU A 25 9.10 3.23 9.53
C GLU A 25 9.68 4.65 9.65
N PRO A 26 10.97 4.92 9.34
CA PRO A 26 11.49 6.29 9.39
C PRO A 26 10.82 7.25 8.40
N THR A 27 10.40 6.74 7.24
CA THR A 27 9.61 7.49 6.25
C THR A 27 8.24 7.83 6.81
N PHE A 28 7.54 6.83 7.38
CA PHE A 28 6.21 7.02 7.96
C PHE A 28 6.21 8.01 9.11
N VAL A 29 7.21 7.97 9.99
CA VAL A 29 7.39 8.96 11.06
C VAL A 29 7.51 10.39 10.50
N LYS A 30 8.17 10.57 9.34
CA LYS A 30 8.32 11.89 8.71
C LYS A 30 7.04 12.40 8.06
N ILE A 31 6.24 11.52 7.44
CA ILE A 31 5.06 11.92 6.64
C ILE A 31 3.74 11.88 7.43
N ARG A 32 3.72 11.22 8.59
CA ARG A 32 2.52 11.08 9.43
C ARG A 32 1.97 12.45 9.85
N ALA A 33 0.67 12.64 9.65
CA ALA A 33 -0.06 13.87 9.97
C ALA A 33 0.55 15.15 9.34
N LYS A 34 1.29 15.01 8.23
CA LYS A 34 1.79 16.14 7.44
C LYS A 34 0.91 16.42 6.24
N SER A 35 1.05 17.62 5.68
CA SER A 35 0.37 18.02 4.44
C SER A 35 0.82 17.17 3.25
N THR A 36 -0.04 17.05 2.24
CA THR A 36 0.26 16.30 0.99
C THR A 36 1.57 16.76 0.34
N ALA A 37 1.87 18.07 0.36
CA ALA A 37 3.14 18.60 -0.14
C ALA A 37 4.37 17.99 0.55
N VAL A 38 4.35 17.89 1.90
CA VAL A 38 5.45 17.30 2.68
C VAL A 38 5.55 15.79 2.43
N LYS A 39 4.41 15.10 2.28
CA LYS A 39 4.41 13.67 1.95
C LYS A 39 5.05 13.43 0.58
N ASN A 40 4.63 14.19 -0.44
CA ASN A 40 5.13 14.08 -1.80
C ASN A 40 6.64 14.39 -1.89
N GLU A 41 7.10 15.42 -1.17
CA GLU A 41 8.53 15.73 -1.11
C GLU A 41 9.33 14.56 -0.49
N ALA A 42 8.89 14.01 0.64
CA ALA A 42 9.56 12.89 1.29
C ALA A 42 9.59 11.63 0.40
N ILE A 43 8.47 11.32 -0.26
CA ILE A 43 8.37 10.18 -1.19
C ILE A 43 9.25 10.41 -2.43
N SER A 44 9.36 11.65 -2.92
CA SER A 44 10.21 11.97 -4.09
C SER A 44 11.70 11.73 -3.85
N GLN A 45 12.15 11.77 -2.59
CA GLN A 45 13.52 11.51 -2.17
C GLN A 45 13.83 10.01 -1.98
N LEU A 46 12.84 9.13 -2.19
CA LEU A 46 13.00 7.68 -2.16
C LEU A 46 13.62 7.15 -3.45
N GLY A 47 14.49 6.14 -3.30
CA GLY A 47 14.90 5.28 -4.41
C GLY A 47 13.71 4.49 -4.97
N ARG A 48 13.89 3.85 -6.13
CA ARG A 48 12.80 3.17 -6.84
C ARG A 48 12.16 2.06 -5.99
N GLY A 49 12.95 1.14 -5.44
CA GLY A 49 12.45 0.06 -4.58
C GLY A 49 11.81 0.58 -3.30
N GLN A 50 12.40 1.60 -2.67
CA GLN A 50 11.82 2.22 -1.47
C GLN A 50 10.49 2.92 -1.74
N ARG A 51 10.34 3.59 -2.89
CA ARG A 51 9.10 4.23 -3.31
C ARG A 51 8.01 3.20 -3.56
N ALA A 52 8.34 2.13 -4.29
CA ALA A 52 7.43 1.02 -4.52
C ALA A 52 6.94 0.42 -3.20
N LEU A 53 7.86 0.14 -2.27
CA LEU A 53 7.52 -0.34 -0.93
C LEU A 53 6.65 0.65 -0.15
N CYS A 54 6.99 1.94 -0.18
CA CYS A 54 6.24 2.99 0.50
C CYS A 54 4.79 3.04 0.02
N MET A 55 4.55 3.00 -1.29
CA MET A 55 3.20 3.04 -1.84
C MET A 55 2.41 1.77 -1.55
N PHE A 56 3.04 0.59 -1.64
CA PHE A 56 2.40 -0.66 -1.20
C PHE A 56 2.00 -0.61 0.27
N ARG A 57 2.88 -0.14 1.16
CA ARG A 57 2.59 -0.04 2.59
C ARG A 57 1.50 0.98 2.90
N ILE A 58 1.45 2.11 2.18
CA ILE A 58 0.35 3.07 2.32
C ILE A 58 -0.98 2.41 1.98
N LEU A 59 -1.06 1.63 0.91
CA LEU A 59 -2.26 0.84 0.61
C LEU A 59 -2.52 -0.16 1.75
N TYR A 60 -1.59 -1.09 1.98
CA TYR A 60 -1.74 -2.22 2.89
C TYR A 60 -2.05 -1.83 4.34
N ASP A 61 -1.33 -0.86 4.91
CA ASP A 61 -1.48 -0.48 6.33
C ASP A 61 -2.83 0.20 6.61
N HIS A 62 -3.51 0.64 5.57
CA HIS A 62 -4.74 1.39 5.64
C HIS A 62 -5.97 0.61 5.19
N SER A 63 -5.83 -0.37 4.29
CA SER A 63 -6.95 -1.13 3.75
C SER A 63 -7.06 -2.57 4.26
N SER A 64 -6.18 -3.01 5.18
CA SER A 64 -6.08 -4.42 5.58
C SER A 64 -6.88 -4.85 6.82
N ARG A 65 -7.56 -3.93 7.54
CA ARG A 65 -8.25 -4.32 8.79
C ARG A 65 -9.72 -4.64 8.58
N SER A 66 -10.39 -4.00 7.63
CA SER A 66 -11.80 -4.29 7.33
C SER A 66 -12.18 -3.94 5.89
N ALA A 67 -13.33 -4.48 5.46
CA ALA A 67 -13.94 -4.21 4.16
C ALA A 67 -14.28 -2.72 3.97
N GLU A 68 -14.72 -2.07 5.04
CA GLU A 68 -14.99 -0.63 5.10
C GLU A 68 -13.71 0.19 4.87
N GLU A 69 -12.64 -0.14 5.58
CA GLU A 69 -11.35 0.52 5.41
C GLU A 69 -10.80 0.28 3.99
N TYR A 70 -10.98 -0.92 3.45
CA TYR A 70 -10.62 -1.25 2.07
C TYR A 70 -11.33 -0.35 1.05
N TYR A 71 -12.66 -0.27 1.12
CA TYR A 71 -13.45 0.59 0.25
C TYR A 71 -13.06 2.07 0.39
N GLY A 72 -13.03 2.59 1.62
CA GLY A 72 -12.75 3.99 1.89
C GLY A 72 -11.35 4.41 1.44
N TRP A 73 -10.34 3.58 1.66
CA TRP A 73 -8.98 3.90 1.24
C TRP A 73 -8.74 3.79 -0.25
N ILE A 74 -9.40 2.88 -0.96
CA ILE A 74 -9.35 2.88 -2.43
C ILE A 74 -9.96 4.16 -2.98
N CYS A 75 -11.13 4.57 -2.50
CA CYS A 75 -11.76 5.82 -2.93
C CYS A 75 -10.85 7.03 -2.64
N TYR A 76 -10.24 7.09 -1.47
CA TYR A 76 -9.26 8.13 -1.14
C TYR A 76 -8.07 8.13 -2.12
N LEU A 77 -7.49 6.97 -2.43
CA LEU A 77 -6.34 6.88 -3.35
C LEU A 77 -6.70 7.32 -4.77
N LEU A 78 -7.95 7.09 -5.21
CA LEU A 78 -8.47 7.50 -6.51
C LEU A 78 -8.77 9.01 -6.57
N ASP A 79 -9.19 9.60 -5.46
CA ASP A 79 -9.39 11.05 -5.34
C ASP A 79 -8.06 11.84 -5.32
N GLN A 80 -7.01 11.26 -4.75
CA GLN A 80 -5.72 11.94 -4.62
C GLN A 80 -4.88 11.90 -5.92
N PRO A 81 -4.45 13.04 -6.48
CA PRO A 81 -3.70 13.07 -7.73
C PRO A 81 -2.44 12.21 -7.72
N GLY A 82 -2.40 11.22 -8.62
CA GLY A 82 -1.23 10.35 -8.86
C GLY A 82 -1.00 9.25 -7.82
N TYR A 83 -1.78 9.19 -6.73
CA TYR A 83 -1.60 8.19 -5.67
C TYR A 83 -1.96 6.79 -6.16
N TRP A 84 -3.12 6.62 -6.82
CA TRP A 84 -3.51 5.37 -7.43
C TRP A 84 -2.44 4.80 -8.37
N ASN A 85 -1.98 5.61 -9.33
CA ASN A 85 -0.93 5.20 -10.27
C ASN A 85 0.37 4.82 -9.54
N SER A 86 0.75 5.57 -8.50
CA SER A 86 1.96 5.28 -7.73
C SER A 86 1.87 3.94 -6.96
N VAL A 87 0.67 3.55 -6.51
CA VAL A 87 0.41 2.22 -5.93
C VAL A 87 0.59 1.13 -6.99
N LEU A 88 -0.04 1.28 -8.16
CA LEU A 88 0.05 0.29 -9.24
C LEU A 88 1.47 0.15 -9.78
N GLU A 89 2.20 1.25 -9.96
CA GLU A 89 3.61 1.24 -10.34
C GLU A 89 4.48 0.52 -9.30
N GLY A 90 4.17 0.69 -8.01
CA GLY A 90 4.84 -0.02 -6.92
C GLY A 90 4.60 -1.53 -6.99
N LEU A 91 3.37 -1.96 -7.20
CA LEU A 91 3.03 -3.37 -7.39
C LEU A 91 3.68 -3.93 -8.65
N GLN A 92 3.71 -3.15 -9.74
CA GLN A 92 4.33 -3.55 -11.00
C GLN A 92 5.84 -3.71 -10.83
N PHE A 93 6.49 -2.85 -10.04
CA PHE A 93 7.90 -3.00 -9.70
C PHE A 93 8.22 -4.36 -9.05
N PHE A 94 7.36 -4.82 -8.14
CA PHE A 94 7.50 -6.13 -7.51
C PHE A 94 6.97 -7.30 -8.37
N GLY A 95 6.38 -7.02 -9.53
CA GLY A 95 5.81 -8.04 -10.42
C GLY A 95 4.47 -8.61 -9.94
N ASP A 96 3.78 -7.93 -9.01
CA ASP A 96 2.54 -8.41 -8.40
C ASP A 96 1.31 -8.11 -9.28
N THR A 97 1.27 -8.80 -10.42
CA THR A 97 0.17 -8.68 -11.38
C THR A 97 -1.20 -9.10 -10.81
N PRO A 98 -1.31 -10.16 -9.97
CA PRO A 98 -2.58 -10.54 -9.37
C PRO A 98 -3.22 -9.43 -8.53
N LEU A 99 -2.45 -8.77 -7.65
CA LEU A 99 -3.00 -7.70 -6.82
C LEU A 99 -3.40 -6.47 -7.66
N ILE A 100 -2.64 -6.14 -8.71
CA ILE A 100 -3.01 -5.07 -9.66
C ILE A 100 -4.38 -5.33 -10.28
N ARG A 101 -4.65 -6.56 -10.72
CA ARG A 101 -5.93 -6.91 -11.35
C ARG A 101 -7.10 -6.74 -10.39
N LEU A 102 -6.97 -7.19 -9.14
CA LEU A 102 -7.99 -7.03 -8.12
C LEU A 102 -8.28 -5.55 -7.83
N LEU A 103 -7.23 -4.72 -7.77
CA LEU A 103 -7.38 -3.29 -7.51
C LEU A 103 -8.08 -2.56 -8.65
N GLU A 104 -7.77 -2.88 -9.91
CA GLU A 104 -8.50 -2.33 -11.06
C GLU A 104 -9.95 -2.82 -11.11
N GLU A 105 -10.23 -4.09 -10.80
CA GLU A 105 -11.61 -4.61 -10.67
C GLU A 105 -12.39 -3.85 -9.59
N SER A 106 -11.75 -3.59 -8.45
CA SER A 106 -12.35 -2.81 -7.36
C SER A 106 -12.68 -1.38 -7.80
N LYS A 107 -11.74 -0.73 -8.51
CA LYS A 107 -11.95 0.60 -9.07
C LYS A 107 -13.12 0.61 -10.06
N GLU A 108 -13.16 -0.31 -11.02
CA GLU A 108 -14.24 -0.39 -12.02
C GLU A 108 -15.61 -0.55 -11.35
N LEU A 109 -15.70 -1.40 -10.33
CA LEU A 109 -16.93 -1.61 -9.58
C LEU A 109 -17.37 -0.33 -8.84
N PHE A 110 -16.45 0.31 -8.13
CA PHE A 110 -16.77 1.54 -7.38
C PHE A 110 -17.09 2.71 -8.31
N GLU A 111 -16.43 2.80 -9.46
CA GLU A 111 -16.68 3.83 -10.48
C GLU A 111 -18.09 3.66 -11.09
N ALA A 112 -18.47 2.41 -11.40
CA ALA A 112 -19.81 2.10 -11.89
C ALA A 112 -20.89 2.45 -10.86
N ARG A 113 -20.65 2.14 -9.58
CA ARG A 113 -21.55 2.55 -8.48
C ARG A 113 -21.65 4.07 -8.39
N ASN A 114 -20.52 4.76 -8.44
CA ASN A 114 -20.46 6.21 -8.29
C ASN A 114 -21.22 6.93 -9.41
N LEU A 115 -21.07 6.44 -10.65
CA LEU A 115 -21.84 6.93 -11.80
C LEU A 115 -23.35 6.69 -11.62
N ARG A 116 -23.74 5.52 -11.08
CA ARG A 116 -25.16 5.15 -10.85
C ARG A 116 -25.83 6.06 -9.83
N VAL A 117 -25.13 6.43 -8.76
CA VAL A 117 -25.69 7.24 -7.65
C VAL A 117 -25.36 8.73 -7.75
N GLY A 118 -24.54 9.13 -8.73
CA GLY A 118 -24.17 10.52 -8.97
C GLY A 118 -23.25 11.11 -7.90
N THR A 119 -22.27 10.35 -7.43
CA THR A 119 -21.29 10.77 -6.41
C THR A 119 -19.88 10.77 -6.96
N ASP A 120 -19.02 11.62 -6.42
CA ASP A 120 -17.58 11.64 -6.72
C ASP A 120 -16.78 10.82 -5.68
N TRP A 121 -15.51 10.52 -6.00
CA TRP A 121 -14.59 9.81 -5.10
C TRP A 121 -14.39 10.52 -3.75
N SER A 122 -14.39 11.86 -3.76
CA SER A 122 -14.25 12.70 -2.57
C SER A 122 -15.39 12.57 -1.58
N ASP A 123 -16.56 12.12 -2.04
CA ASP A 123 -17.78 11.99 -1.26
C ASP A 123 -18.03 10.56 -0.77
N ALA A 124 -17.20 9.60 -1.20
CA ALA A 124 -17.30 8.22 -0.76
C ALA A 124 -17.04 8.12 0.75
N ALA A 125 -17.93 7.46 1.47
CA ALA A 125 -17.87 7.30 2.91
C ALA A 125 -18.06 5.85 3.30
N ILE A 126 -17.44 5.42 4.40
CA ILE A 126 -17.62 4.06 4.95
C ILE A 126 -19.11 3.71 5.13
N THR A 127 -19.94 4.69 5.49
CA THR A 127 -21.40 4.55 5.64
C THR A 127 -22.13 4.21 4.34
N ASP A 128 -21.50 4.33 3.17
CA ASP A 128 -22.06 3.87 1.90
C ASP A 128 -22.39 2.37 1.96
N LEU A 129 -21.56 1.57 2.64
CA LEU A 129 -21.76 0.13 2.77
C LEU A 129 -22.96 -0.23 3.65
N GLU A 130 -23.36 0.66 4.57
CA GLU A 130 -24.57 0.49 5.37
C GLU A 130 -25.83 0.79 4.53
N ALA A 131 -25.74 1.74 3.60
CA ALA A 131 -26.84 2.22 2.78
C ALA A 131 -27.04 1.43 1.47
N ASP A 132 -26.01 0.74 0.99
CA ASP A 132 -26.00 -0.02 -0.27
C ASP A 132 -25.56 -1.48 -0.01
N PRO A 133 -26.51 -2.40 0.26
CA PRO A 133 -26.20 -3.80 0.53
C PRO A 133 -25.50 -4.54 -0.63
N GLU A 134 -25.80 -4.15 -1.87
CA GLU A 134 -25.17 -4.73 -3.06
C GLU A 134 -23.68 -4.34 -3.11
N LEU A 135 -23.37 -3.06 -2.87
CA LEU A 135 -21.99 -2.60 -2.74
C LEU A 135 -21.29 -3.31 -1.58
N HIS A 136 -21.96 -3.47 -0.44
CA HIS A 136 -21.37 -4.14 0.73
C HIS A 136 -20.98 -5.59 0.45
N GLU A 137 -21.86 -6.39 -0.16
CA GLU A 137 -21.56 -7.78 -0.55
C GLU A 137 -20.39 -7.86 -1.55
N ALA A 138 -20.36 -6.95 -2.53
CA ALA A 138 -19.26 -6.86 -3.49
C ALA A 138 -17.93 -6.51 -2.80
N VAL A 139 -17.92 -5.52 -1.91
CA VAL A 139 -16.73 -5.09 -1.16
C VAL A 139 -16.21 -6.20 -0.26
N ILE A 140 -17.09 -6.96 0.43
CA ILE A 140 -16.66 -8.12 1.24
C ILE A 140 -15.94 -9.15 0.37
N THR A 141 -16.45 -9.42 -0.83
CA THR A 141 -15.86 -10.38 -1.76
C THR A 141 -14.47 -9.91 -2.22
N LEU A 142 -14.36 -8.66 -2.67
CA LEU A 142 -13.09 -8.06 -3.09
C LEU A 142 -12.09 -8.00 -1.94
N TYR A 143 -12.54 -7.64 -0.74
CA TYR A 143 -11.69 -7.57 0.44
C TYR A 143 -11.15 -8.94 0.87
N THR A 144 -11.96 -9.99 0.75
CA THR A 144 -11.50 -11.37 1.05
C THR A 144 -10.36 -11.76 0.11
N GLN A 145 -10.51 -11.48 -1.20
CA GLN A 145 -9.45 -11.72 -2.19
C GLN A 145 -8.23 -10.83 -1.93
N TYR A 146 -8.45 -9.59 -1.50
CA TYR A 146 -7.38 -8.65 -1.14
C TYR A 146 -6.51 -9.19 0.00
N GLN A 147 -7.13 -9.74 1.05
CA GLN A 147 -6.39 -10.34 2.17
C GLN A 147 -5.52 -11.53 1.72
N GLU A 148 -6.05 -12.39 0.85
CA GLU A 148 -5.29 -13.52 0.30
C GLU A 148 -4.12 -13.06 -0.57
N LEU A 149 -4.36 -12.10 -1.47
CA LEU A 149 -3.33 -11.60 -2.39
C LEU A 149 -2.26 -10.81 -1.66
N THR A 150 -2.62 -9.96 -0.68
CA THR A 150 -1.63 -9.20 0.09
C THR A 150 -0.73 -10.08 0.95
N ALA A 151 -1.21 -11.21 1.44
CA ALA A 151 -0.35 -12.19 2.10
C ALA A 151 0.78 -12.68 1.16
N HIS A 152 0.47 -12.86 -0.13
CA HIS A 152 1.47 -13.19 -1.14
C HIS A 152 2.37 -11.99 -1.49
N SER A 153 1.80 -10.79 -1.63
CA SER A 153 2.55 -9.56 -1.89
C SER A 153 3.63 -9.32 -0.84
N LEU A 154 3.31 -9.53 0.44
CA LEU A 154 4.26 -9.39 1.55
C LEU A 154 5.46 -10.34 1.37
N GLN A 155 5.24 -11.57 0.91
CA GLN A 155 6.31 -12.53 0.65
C GLN A 155 7.19 -12.10 -0.52
N ILE A 156 6.59 -11.67 -1.64
CA ILE A 156 7.33 -11.18 -2.82
C ILE A 156 8.23 -10.00 -2.42
N ILE A 157 7.64 -9.03 -1.73
CA ILE A 157 8.33 -7.80 -1.30
C ILE A 157 9.45 -8.12 -0.32
N ALA A 158 9.19 -8.97 0.68
CA ALA A 158 10.23 -9.38 1.63
C ALA A 158 11.35 -10.16 0.94
N GLY A 159 11.02 -11.00 -0.05
CA GLY A 159 11.99 -11.67 -0.91
C GLY A 159 12.89 -10.67 -1.65
N TYR A 160 12.30 -9.63 -2.25
CA TYR A 160 13.06 -8.55 -2.90
C TYR A 160 13.98 -7.82 -1.92
N ILE A 161 13.46 -7.41 -0.75
CA ILE A 161 14.26 -6.72 0.27
C ILE A 161 15.44 -7.60 0.74
N ARG A 162 15.22 -8.91 0.92
CA ARG A 162 16.29 -9.85 1.30
C ARG A 162 17.32 -10.08 0.20
N ALA A 163 16.93 -9.99 -1.07
CA ALA A 163 17.83 -10.08 -2.20
C ALA A 163 18.62 -8.79 -2.46
N HIS A 164 18.07 -7.64 -2.06
CA HIS A 164 18.61 -6.29 -2.31
C HIS A 164 18.68 -5.43 -1.03
N PRO A 165 19.29 -5.92 0.07
CA PRO A 165 19.26 -5.21 1.35
C PRO A 165 19.89 -3.81 1.28
N GLU A 166 20.86 -3.59 0.38
CA GLU A 166 21.53 -2.30 0.17
C GLU A 166 20.60 -1.17 -0.29
N GLU A 167 19.46 -1.50 -0.89
CA GLU A 167 18.45 -0.50 -1.28
C GLU A 167 17.66 0.03 -0.06
N PHE A 168 17.61 -0.72 1.04
CA PHE A 168 16.70 -0.46 2.15
C PHE A 168 17.41 -0.26 3.49
N ILE A 169 18.56 -0.89 3.69
CA ILE A 169 19.21 -1.06 4.99
C ILE A 169 20.71 -0.76 4.94
N VAL A 170 21.22 -0.17 6.03
CA VAL A 170 22.65 -0.17 6.38
C VAL A 170 22.85 -1.08 7.58
N PHE A 171 23.65 -2.13 7.44
CA PHE A 171 23.91 -3.03 8.57
C PHE A 171 24.89 -2.40 9.57
N LYS A 172 24.61 -2.53 10.87
CA LYS A 172 25.45 -1.97 11.95
C LYS A 172 26.86 -2.58 12.02
N ASP A 173 27.01 -3.82 11.56
CA ASP A 173 28.28 -4.57 11.55
C ASP A 173 29.17 -4.24 10.33
N GLY A 174 28.70 -3.39 9.40
CA GLY A 174 29.40 -3.02 8.16
C GLY A 174 28.97 -3.83 6.93
N PRO A 175 29.46 -3.48 5.73
CA PRO A 175 29.28 -4.31 4.53
C PRO A 175 30.03 -5.65 4.69
N VAL A 176 29.48 -6.70 4.09
CA VAL A 176 30.19 -7.99 3.90
C VAL A 176 31.17 -7.85 2.74
#